data_AF-A0AA41BY11-F1
#
_entry.id   AF-A0AA41BY11-F1
#
_cell.length_a   1.000
_cell.length_b   1.000
_cell.length_c   1.000
_cell.angle_alpha   90.00
_cell.angle_beta   90.00
_cell.angle_gamma   90.00
#
_symmetry.space_group_name_H-M   'P 1'
#
loop_
_entity.id
_entity.type
_entity.pdbx_description
1 polymer ?
#
loop_
_entity_poly.entity_id
_entity_poly.type
_entity_poly.pdbx_seq_one_letter_code
_entity_poly.pdbx_strand_id
1 'polypeptide(L)'
;MFEISSTQLKLADHIHAVDPELLSDNDVIASICHELKQHQDAVSHKDILLCLIRKIEAEQDIDQQDTYLQALEYAVYNASDDEA
;
A
#
# COMPACT_ATOMS: atom_id res chain seq x y z
N MET A 1 -23.24 9.58 22.94
CA MET A 1 -22.89 10.20 21.66
C MET A 1 -21.48 9.76 21.36
N PHE A 2 -21.33 8.67 20.60
CA PHE A 2 -20.03 8.13 20.24
C PHE A 2 -19.57 8.84 18.96
N GLU A 3 -18.53 9.66 19.09
CA GLU A 3 -17.75 10.17 17.97
C GLU A 3 -17.12 8.95 17.29
N ILE A 4 -17.78 8.44 16.25
CA ILE A 4 -17.22 7.43 15.36
C ILE A 4 -16.20 8.18 14.52
N SER A 5 -14.93 8.03 14.90
CA SER A 5 -13.78 8.72 14.33
C SER A 5 -13.85 8.77 12.80
N SER A 6 -13.78 10.00 12.28
CA SER A 6 -13.73 10.37 10.86
C SER A 6 -12.47 9.88 10.12
N THR A 7 -11.92 8.72 10.45
CA THR A 7 -10.78 8.10 9.77
C THR A 7 -11.19 7.21 8.60
N GLN A 8 -12.49 7.00 8.37
CA GLN A 8 -13.00 6.29 7.18
C GLN A 8 -13.04 7.15 5.91
N LEU A 9 -12.65 8.43 6.00
CA LEU A 9 -12.69 9.35 4.88
C LEU A 9 -11.33 9.38 4.16
N LYS A 10 -11.32 8.80 2.95
CA LYS A 10 -10.50 9.21 1.78
C LYS A 10 -9.13 8.58 1.50
N LEU A 11 -8.87 7.36 1.96
CA LEU A 11 -7.82 6.54 1.29
C LEU A 11 -8.15 6.37 -0.21
N ALA A 12 -9.41 6.14 -0.56
CA ALA A 12 -9.84 5.94 -1.95
C ALA A 12 -9.71 7.18 -2.85
N ASP A 13 -9.74 8.39 -2.29
CA ASP A 13 -9.62 9.65 -3.06
C ASP A 13 -8.15 10.04 -3.31
N HIS A 14 -7.17 9.36 -2.69
CA HIS A 14 -5.73 9.68 -2.78
C HIS A 14 -4.93 8.69 -3.64
N ILE A 15 -5.57 7.70 -4.25
CA ILE A 15 -4.87 6.71 -5.08
C ILE A 15 -4.94 7.18 -6.53
N HIS A 16 -4.19 8.23 -6.87
CA HIS A 16 -3.88 8.53 -8.27
C HIS A 16 -2.77 7.59 -8.77
N ALA A 17 -2.81 7.32 -10.07
CA ALA A 17 -2.06 6.27 -10.74
C ALA A 17 -0.57 6.61 -10.89
N VAL A 18 0.19 6.43 -9.82
CA VAL A 18 1.65 6.40 -9.87
C VAL A 18 2.11 5.08 -10.50
N ASP A 19 3.15 5.17 -11.35
CA ASP A 19 3.78 4.01 -11.95
C ASP A 19 4.36 3.10 -10.84
N PRO A 20 3.92 1.83 -10.74
CA PRO A 20 4.43 0.88 -9.75
C PRO A 20 5.95 0.70 -9.79
N GLU A 21 6.61 1.03 -10.91
CA GLU A 21 8.06 0.98 -11.05
C GLU A 21 8.77 2.05 -10.18
N LEU A 22 8.12 3.15 -9.81
CA LEU A 22 8.69 4.14 -8.89
C LEU A 22 8.76 3.65 -7.44
N LEU A 23 8.00 2.61 -7.09
CA LEU A 23 7.97 2.05 -5.74
C LEU A 23 8.95 0.86 -5.56
N SER A 24 9.71 0.51 -6.60
CA SER A 24 10.58 -0.67 -6.58
C SER A 24 11.78 -0.57 -5.65
N ASP A 25 12.08 0.62 -5.12
CA ASP A 25 13.17 0.84 -4.18
C ASP A 25 12.91 0.22 -2.79
N ASN A 26 11.68 -0.22 -2.54
CA ASN A 26 11.31 -0.97 -1.34
C ASN A 26 11.17 -2.47 -1.66
N ASP A 27 12.02 -3.31 -1.06
CA ASP A 27 12.06 -4.76 -1.30
C ASP A 27 10.72 -5.47 -1.02
N VAL A 28 9.96 -4.99 -0.03
CA VAL A 28 8.64 -5.54 0.31
C VAL A 28 7.64 -5.22 -0.78
N ILE A 29 7.65 -3.98 -1.30
CA ILE A 29 6.78 -3.58 -2.40
C ILE A 29 7.17 -4.31 -3.69
N ALA A 30 8.46 -4.44 -3.99
CA ALA A 30 8.92 -5.20 -5.14
C ALA A 30 8.44 -6.67 -5.09
N SER A 31 8.51 -7.30 -3.92
CA SER A 31 7.99 -8.65 -3.69
C SER A 31 6.48 -8.74 -3.91
N ILE A 32 5.71 -7.76 -3.39
CA ILE A 32 4.26 -7.68 -3.57
C ILE A 32 3.89 -7.44 -5.04
N CYS A 33 4.59 -6.56 -5.73
CA CYS A 33 4.41 -6.33 -7.16
C CYS A 33 4.64 -7.61 -7.96
N HIS A 34 5.68 -8.38 -7.62
CA HIS A 34 5.94 -9.67 -8.26
C HIS A 34 4.83 -10.69 -7.96
N GLU A 35 4.36 -10.79 -6.70
CA GLU A 35 3.24 -11.66 -6.31
C GLU A 35 1.96 -11.30 -7.09
N LEU A 36 1.62 -10.01 -7.17
CA LEU A 36 0.44 -9.55 -7.89
C LEU A 36 0.56 -9.79 -9.39
N LYS A 37 1.74 -9.61 -10.01
CA LYS A 37 1.99 -9.90 -11.43
C LYS A 37 1.80 -11.38 -11.80
N GLN A 38 1.80 -12.31 -10.83
CA GLN A 38 1.47 -13.71 -11.10
C GLN A 38 -0.04 -13.94 -11.31
N HIS A 39 -0.88 -13.00 -10.90
CA HIS A 39 -2.34 -13.13 -10.89
C HIS A 39 -3.05 -12.09 -11.76
N GLN A 40 -2.37 -11.02 -12.18
CA GLN A 40 -2.90 -9.98 -13.07
C GLN A 40 -1.81 -9.38 -13.96
N ASP A 41 -2.16 -9.02 -15.20
CA ASP A 41 -1.22 -8.47 -16.19
C ASP A 41 -0.67 -7.08 -15.82
N ALA A 42 -1.47 -6.26 -15.15
CA ALA A 42 -1.07 -4.93 -14.69
C ALA A 42 -1.33 -4.80 -13.20
N VAL A 43 -0.32 -4.35 -12.45
CA VAL A 43 -0.42 -4.05 -11.03
C VAL A 43 -0.62 -2.55 -10.89
N SER A 44 -1.69 -2.13 -10.22
CA SER A 44 -1.88 -0.72 -9.89
C SER A 44 -1.39 -0.43 -8.49
N HIS A 45 -1.12 0.85 -8.20
CA HIS A 45 -0.81 1.30 -6.85
C HIS A 45 -1.87 0.84 -5.83
N LYS A 46 -3.16 0.90 -6.21
CA LYS A 46 -4.26 0.42 -5.38
C LYS A 46 -4.13 -1.06 -5.00
N ASP A 47 -3.66 -1.89 -5.92
CA ASP A 47 -3.51 -3.33 -5.68
C ASP A 47 -2.39 -3.60 -4.68
N ILE A 48 -1.30 -2.83 -4.73
CA ILE A 48 -0.19 -2.88 -3.77
C ILE A 48 -0.68 -2.50 -2.38
N LEU A 49 -1.39 -1.36 -2.24
CA LEU A 49 -1.92 -0.91 -0.95
C LEU A 49 -2.89 -1.92 -0.35
N LEU A 50 -3.80 -2.46 -1.17
CA LEU A 50 -4.76 -3.47 -0.70
C LEU A 50 -4.06 -4.76 -0.28
N CYS A 51 -3.02 -5.18 -0.99
CA CYS A 51 -2.21 -6.34 -0.61
C CYS A 51 -1.49 -6.12 0.72
N LEU A 52 -0.85 -4.96 0.91
CA LEU A 52 -0.20 -4.57 2.16
C LEU A 52 -1.16 -4.59 3.34
N ILE A 53 -2.34 -3.97 3.21
CA ILE A 53 -3.37 -3.96 4.26
C ILE A 53 -3.75 -5.40 4.65
N ARG A 54 -4.01 -6.27 3.67
CA ARG A 54 -4.35 -7.67 3.94
C ARG A 54 -3.23 -8.43 4.65
N LYS A 55 -1.97 -8.20 4.26
CA LYS A 55 -0.81 -8.82 4.92
C LYS A 55 -0.69 -8.32 6.37
N ILE A 56 -0.87 -7.02 6.63
CA ILE A 56 -0.86 -6.44 7.99
C ILE A 56 -1.94 -7.04 8.88
N GLU A 57 -3.17 -7.18 8.37
CA GLU A 57 -4.31 -7.73 9.12
C GLU A 57 -4.14 -9.23 9.45
N ALA A 58 -3.44 -9.97 8.59
CA ALA A 58 -3.21 -11.41 8.77
C ALA A 58 -1.91 -11.72 9.55
N GLU A 59 -0.99 -10.77 9.65
CA GLU A 59 0.32 -10.96 10.27
C GLU A 59 0.21 -11.00 11.81
N GLN A 60 0.88 -11.98 12.41
CA GLN A 60 0.94 -12.16 13.87
C GLN A 60 2.31 -11.81 14.43
N ASP A 61 3.35 -11.83 13.59
CA ASP A 61 4.68 -11.38 13.96
C ASP A 61 4.73 -9.84 13.95
N ILE A 62 5.02 -9.25 15.11
CA ILE A 62 5.01 -7.79 15.29
C ILE A 62 6.10 -7.12 14.45
N ASP A 63 7.27 -7.74 14.31
CA ASP A 63 8.39 -7.16 13.55
C ASP A 63 8.08 -7.19 12.05
N GLN A 64 7.43 -8.27 11.58
CA GLN A 64 6.98 -8.38 10.20
C GLN A 64 5.79 -7.45 9.91
N GLN A 65 4.89 -7.27 10.88
CA GLN A 65 3.78 -6.32 10.79
C GLN A 65 4.29 -4.87 10.68
N ASP A 66 5.31 -4.51 11.46
CA ASP A 66 5.97 -3.20 11.38
C ASP A 66 6.61 -2.98 9.99
N THR A 67 7.28 -4.01 9.48
CA THR A 67 7.86 -3.99 8.13
C THR A 67 6.80 -3.71 7.04
N TYR A 68 5.63 -4.34 7.13
CA TYR A 68 4.52 -4.06 6.20
C TYR A 68 3.91 -2.67 6.41
N LEU A 69 3.84 -2.17 7.65
CA LEU A 69 3.37 -0.82 7.95
C LEU A 69 4.31 0.25 7.36
N GLN A 70 5.62 0.07 7.48
CA GLN A 70 6.61 0.94 6.86
C GLN A 70 6.51 0.94 5.34
N ALA A 71 6.30 -0.23 4.72
CA ALA A 71 6.07 -0.33 3.27
C ALA A 71 4.76 0.35 2.85
N LEU A 72 3.70 0.25 3.66
CA LEU A 72 2.44 0.94 3.42
C LEU A 72 2.58 2.45 3.51
N GLU A 73 3.28 2.96 4.53
CA GLU A 73 3.57 4.39 4.67
C GLU A 73 4.34 4.92 3.45
N TYR A 74 5.38 4.21 3.02
CA TYR A 74 6.15 4.57 1.84
C TYR A 74 5.27 4.59 0.58
N ALA A 75 4.44 3.56 0.35
CA ALA A 75 3.56 3.52 -0.81
C ALA A 75 2.59 4.71 -0.81
N VAL A 76 1.93 5.00 0.32
CA VAL A 76 1.00 6.13 0.45
C VAL A 76 1.68 7.47 0.22
N TYR A 77 2.89 7.66 0.76
CA TYR A 77 3.65 8.89 0.58
C TYR A 77 3.98 9.14 -0.89
N ASN A 78 4.47 8.11 -1.60
CA ASN A 78 4.80 8.21 -3.01
C ASN A 78 3.56 8.31 -3.93
N ALA A 79 2.39 7.86 -3.49
CA ALA A 79 1.13 8.10 -4.22
C ALA A 79 0.79 9.60 -4.36
N SER A 80 1.35 10.43 -3.48
CA SER A 80 0.98 11.83 -3.29
C SER A 80 1.97 12.82 -3.93
N ASP A 81 3.15 12.35 -4.38
CA ASP A 81 4.28 13.23 -4.76
C ASP A 81 4.27 13.65 -6.25
N ASP A 82 3.26 13.24 -7.02
CA ASP A 82 3.07 13.64 -8.44
C ASP A 82 2.27 14.95 -8.63
N GLU A 83 2.01 15.73 -7.57
CA GLU A 83 1.41 17.08 -7.64
C GLU A 83 2.42 18.21 -7.36
N ALA A 84 3.53 18.28 -8.12
CA ALA A 84 4.46 19.43 -8.12
C ALA A 84 4.68 20.03 -9.52
#